data_AF-A0A4U5MKJ6-F1
#
_entry.id   AF-A0A4U5MKJ6-F1
#
_cell.length_a   1.000
_cell.length_b   1.000
_cell.length_c   1.000
_cell.angle_alpha   90.00
_cell.angle_beta   90.00
_cell.angle_gamma   90.00
#
_symmetry.space_group_name_H-M   'P 1'
#
loop_
_entity.id
_entity.type
_entity.pdbx_description
1 polymer ?
#
loop_
_entity_poly.entity_id
_entity_poly.type
_entity_poly.pdbx_seq_one_letter_code
_entity_poly.pdbx_strand_id
1 'polypeptide(L)'
;MYSTITFTKEGLEHVEEIVELAFHHIGAIKAAGVLECLHKEMADLSEMHFRYADKSDHLRGGLAVILQGKPLKDVLSKDKFFEQFKPELIWVR
;
A
#
# COMPACT_ATOMS: atom_id res chain seq x y z
N MET A 1 -9.28 1.76 1.61
CA MET A 1 -8.46 2.42 0.57
C MET A 1 -9.36 3.43 -0.11
N TYR A 2 -9.07 4.72 0.00
CA TYR A 2 -9.80 5.75 -0.74
C TYR A 2 -8.94 6.11 -1.95
N SER A 3 -9.45 5.90 -3.16
CA SER A 3 -8.79 6.36 -4.39
C SER A 3 -9.23 7.79 -4.64
N THR A 4 -8.35 8.76 -4.38
CA THR A 4 -8.61 10.17 -4.69
C THR A 4 -8.18 10.44 -6.13
N ILE A 5 -9.15 10.71 -7.01
CA ILE A 5 -8.91 11.10 -8.40
C ILE A 5 -9.18 12.61 -8.51
N THR A 6 -8.21 13.37 -9.00
CA THR A 6 -8.40 14.79 -9.34
C THR A 6 -8.88 14.87 -10.78
N PHE A 7 -10.08 15.41 -11.00
CA PHE A 7 -10.66 15.52 -12.34
C PHE A 7 -10.18 16.78 -13.06
N THR A 8 -9.95 16.67 -14.37
CA THR A 8 -9.98 17.83 -15.28
C THR A 8 -11.43 18.26 -15.52
N LYS A 9 -11.66 19.37 -16.23
CA LYS A 9 -13.02 19.83 -16.54
C LYS A 9 -13.81 18.78 -17.35
N GLU A 10 -13.14 18.18 -18.31
CA GLU A 10 -13.67 17.08 -19.13
C GLU A 10 -13.88 15.82 -18.27
N GLY A 11 -12.96 15.53 -17.34
CA GLY A 11 -13.09 14.40 -16.42
C GLY A 11 -14.33 14.49 -15.50
N LEU A 12 -14.86 15.70 -15.26
CA LEU A 12 -16.09 15.89 -14.50
C LEU A 12 -17.36 15.52 -15.31
N GLU A 13 -17.30 15.61 -16.63
CA GLU A 13 -18.42 15.24 -17.52
C GLU A 13 -18.49 13.72 -17.75
N HIS A 14 -17.37 13.02 -17.56
CA HIS A 14 -17.23 11.57 -17.80
C HIS A 14 -17.03 10.76 -16.50
N VAL A 15 -17.53 11.25 -15.36
CA VAL A 15 -17.32 10.59 -14.06
C VAL A 15 -17.85 9.16 -14.05
N GLU A 16 -19.00 8.91 -14.68
CA GLU A 16 -19.58 7.55 -14.76
C GLU A 16 -18.66 6.58 -15.50
N GLU A 17 -18.09 6.98 -16.64
CA GLU A 17 -17.15 6.18 -17.41
C GLU A 17 -15.84 5.92 -16.64
N ILE A 18 -15.36 6.90 -15.87
CA ILE A 18 -14.17 6.75 -15.02
C ILE A 18 -14.42 5.74 -13.89
N VAL A 19 -15.62 5.78 -13.30
CA VAL A 19 -16.03 4.82 -12.28
C VAL A 19 -16.13 3.42 -12.87
N GLU A 20 -16.74 3.27 -14.05
CA GLU A 20 -16.81 1.99 -14.76
C GLU A 20 -15.41 1.45 -15.07
N LEU A 21 -14.50 2.29 -15.56
CA LEU A 21 -13.11 1.90 -15.84
C LEU A 21 -12.39 1.44 -14.56
N ALA A 22 -12.59 2.12 -13.44
CA ALA A 22 -12.00 1.75 -12.15
C ALA A 22 -12.49 0.36 -11.71
N PHE A 23 -13.79 0.09 -11.80
CA PHE A 23 -14.35 -1.22 -11.46
C PHE A 23 -13.93 -2.32 -12.44
N HIS A 24 -13.84 -1.99 -13.73
CA HIS A 24 -13.31 -2.92 -14.73
C HIS A 24 -11.86 -3.31 -14.41
N HIS A 25 -11.02 -2.35 -14.02
CA HIS A 25 -9.64 -2.60 -13.65
C HIS A 25 -9.53 -3.45 -12.37
N ILE A 26 -10.34 -3.15 -11.34
CA ILE A 26 -10.44 -4.00 -10.13
C ILE A 26 -10.86 -5.43 -10.50
N GLY A 27 -11.83 -5.57 -11.41
CA GLY A 27 -12.27 -6.87 -11.93
C GLY A 27 -11.15 -7.63 -12.65
N ALA A 28 -10.36 -6.94 -13.48
CA ALA A 28 -9.21 -7.52 -14.16
C ALA A 28 -8.14 -8.02 -13.17
N ILE A 29 -7.83 -7.25 -12.14
CA ILE A 29 -6.91 -7.66 -11.06
C ILE A 29 -7.46 -8.89 -10.32
N LYS A 30 -8.77 -8.92 -10.04
CA LYS A 30 -9.41 -10.08 -9.41
C LYS A 30 -9.34 -11.33 -10.30
N ALA A 31 -9.51 -11.19 -11.61
CA ALA A 31 -9.44 -12.29 -12.57
C ALA A 31 -8.02 -12.84 -12.75
N ALA A 32 -7.00 -11.97 -12.72
CA ALA A 32 -5.59 -12.37 -12.78
C ALA A 32 -5.13 -13.10 -11.50
N GLY A 33 -5.84 -12.91 -10.39
CA GLY A 33 -5.51 -13.50 -9.10
C GLY A 33 -4.37 -12.76 -8.39
N VAL A 34 -4.10 -13.15 -7.14
CA VAL A 34 -3.01 -12.56 -6.37
C VAL A 34 -1.68 -13.10 -6.89
N LEU A 35 -0.87 -12.24 -7.50
CA LEU A 35 0.45 -12.60 -8.01
C LEU A 35 1.48 -12.58 -6.88
N GLU A 36 2.03 -13.75 -6.52
CA GLU A 36 3.12 -13.86 -5.53
C GLU A 36 4.37 -13.07 -5.96
N CYS A 37 4.62 -12.99 -7.27
CA CYS A 37 5.71 -12.19 -7.84
C CYS A 37 5.61 -10.71 -7.42
N LEU A 38 4.39 -10.14 -7.45
CA LEU A 38 4.15 -8.76 -7.05
C LEU A 38 4.38 -8.55 -5.55
N HIS A 39 3.98 -9.52 -4.72
CA HIS A 39 4.27 -9.48 -3.29
C HIS A 39 5.79 -9.50 -3.01
N LYS A 40 6.53 -10.34 -3.72
CA LYS A 40 8.00 -10.39 -3.60
C LYS A 40 8.65 -9.07 -4.02
N GLU A 41 8.24 -8.52 -5.15
CA GLU A 41 8.73 -7.21 -5.62
C GLU A 41 8.45 -6.10 -4.59
N MET A 42 7.25 -6.06 -4.01
CA MET A 42 6.93 -5.12 -2.94
C MET A 42 7.79 -5.33 -1.69
N ALA A 43 8.06 -6.58 -1.31
CA ALA A 43 8.93 -6.91 -0.19
C ALA A 43 10.35 -6.40 -0.42
N ASP A 44 10.91 -6.66 -1.61
CA ASP A 44 12.26 -6.25 -2.00
C ASP A 44 12.39 -4.73 -2.03
N LEU A 45 11.41 -4.02 -2.61
CA LEU A 45 11.39 -2.56 -2.64
C LEU A 45 11.30 -1.97 -1.22
N SER A 46 10.50 -2.56 -0.35
CA SER A 46 10.34 -2.08 1.02
C SER A 46 11.61 -2.30 1.86
N GLU A 47 12.28 -3.44 1.66
CA GLU A 47 13.58 -3.69 2.27
C GLU A 47 14.63 -2.69 1.78
N MET A 48 14.67 -2.42 0.47
CA MET A 48 15.59 -1.44 -0.10
C MET A 48 15.33 -0.03 0.47
N HIS A 49 14.07 0.41 0.53
CA HIS A 49 13.70 1.69 1.12
C HIS A 49 14.09 1.79 2.60
N PHE A 50 13.94 0.71 3.37
CA PHE A 50 14.34 0.71 4.77
C PHE A 50 15.87 0.76 4.93
N ARG A 51 16.59 -0.04 4.15
CA ARG A 51 18.06 -0.14 4.20
C ARG A 51 18.75 1.17 3.84
N TYR A 52 18.22 1.88 2.85
CA TYR A 52 18.76 3.14 2.35
C TYR A 52 17.97 4.36 2.79
N ALA A 53 17.16 4.24 3.85
CA ALA A 53 16.41 5.36 4.38
C ALA A 53 17.36 6.47 4.84
N ASP A 54 17.18 7.67 4.30
CA ASP A 54 17.88 8.85 4.80
C ASP A 54 17.58 9.06 6.29
N LYS A 55 18.60 9.51 7.02
CA LYS A 55 18.46 9.85 8.44
C LYS A 55 17.60 11.11 8.55
N SER A 56 16.28 10.94 8.68
CA SER A 56 15.39 12.07 8.90
C SER A 56 15.40 12.51 10.37
N ASP A 57 15.60 13.81 10.61
CA ASP A 57 15.47 14.42 11.94
C ASP A 57 14.02 14.41 12.46
N HIS A 58 13.05 14.13 11.59
CA HIS A 58 11.61 14.10 11.87
C HIS A 58 11.09 12.83 12.57
N LEU A 59 11.96 11.84 12.81
CA LEU A 59 11.56 10.60 13.48
C LEU A 59 11.04 10.82 14.92
N ARG A 60 11.47 11.89 15.60
CA ARG A 60 11.19 12.06 17.03
C ARG A 60 9.71 12.17 17.38
N GLY A 61 8.90 12.84 16.56
CA GLY A 61 7.46 13.00 16.80
C GLY A 61 6.64 11.75 16.47
N GLY A 62 6.96 11.10 15.33
CA GLY A 62 6.25 9.90 14.89
C GLY A 62 6.54 8.66 15.73
N LEU A 63 7.77 8.50 16.22
CA LEU A 63 8.17 7.34 17.03
C LEU A 63 7.41 7.25 18.35
N ALA A 64 7.12 8.38 19.00
CA ALA A 64 6.37 8.42 20.25
C ALA A 64 4.95 7.86 20.10
N VAL A 65 4.31 8.09 18.96
CA VAL A 65 2.99 7.53 18.64
C VAL A 65 3.08 6.03 18.38
N ILE A 66 4.08 5.59 17.61
CA ILE A 66 4.27 4.17 17.28
C ILE A 66 4.58 3.33 18.53
N LEU A 67 5.35 3.89 19.48
CA LEU A 67 5.69 3.25 20.76
C LEU A 67 4.46 2.93 21.64
N GLN A 68 3.34 3.63 21.46
CA GLN A 68 2.12 3.34 22.22
C GLN A 68 1.47 2.01 21.81
N GLY A 69 1.68 1.58 20.56
CA GLY A 69 1.03 0.39 20.00
C GLY A 69 1.97 -0.81 19.79
N LYS A 70 3.29 -0.67 19.99
CA LYS A 70 4.27 -1.68 19.60
C LYS A 70 5.48 -1.78 20.54
N PRO A 71 6.07 -2.98 20.71
CA PRO A 71 7.34 -3.14 21.42
C PRO A 71 8.45 -2.29 20.79
N LEU A 72 9.33 -1.72 21.62
CA LEU A 72 10.44 -0.84 21.20
C LEU A 72 11.28 -1.43 20.04
N LYS A 73 11.56 -2.73 20.09
CA LYS A 73 12.33 -3.46 19.07
C LYS A 73 11.66 -3.50 17.68
N ASP A 74 10.35 -3.34 17.64
CA ASP A 74 9.52 -3.49 16.44
C ASP A 74 9.16 -2.13 15.82
N VAL A 75 9.46 -1.02 16.50
CA VAL A 75 9.00 0.32 16.13
C VAL A 75 9.53 0.79 14.78
N LEU A 76 10.75 0.39 14.42
CA LEU A 76 11.37 0.81 13.17
C LEU A 76 11.08 -0.17 12.02
N SER A 77 10.90 -1.46 12.32
CA SER A 77 10.89 -2.54 11.33
C SER A 77 9.48 -3.05 10.98
N LYS A 78 8.56 -3.14 11.95
CA LYS A 78 7.33 -3.94 11.81
C LYS A 78 6.33 -3.45 10.77
N ASP A 79 6.34 -2.16 10.44
CA ASP A 79 5.50 -1.60 9.36
C ASP A 79 6.24 -1.46 8.02
N LYS A 80 7.51 -1.89 7.96
CA LYS A 80 8.39 -1.68 6.81
C LYS A 80 8.67 -2.95 6.04
N PHE A 81 8.21 -4.12 6.50
CA PHE A 81 8.49 -5.39 5.85
C PHE A 81 7.20 -6.15 5.53
N PHE A 82 7.19 -6.75 4.35
CA PHE A 82 6.14 -7.66 3.89
C PHE A 82 6.55 -9.10 4.20
N GLU A 83 6.27 -9.56 5.43
CA GLU A 83 6.79 -10.84 5.94
C GLU A 83 6.00 -12.07 5.47
N GLN A 84 4.69 -11.93 5.22
CA GLN A 84 3.80 -13.06 4.98
C GLN A 84 2.90 -12.80 3.76
N PHE A 85 3.05 -13.65 2.74
CA PHE A 85 2.13 -13.67 1.62
C PHE A 85 0.86 -14.45 2.01
N LYS A 86 -0.24 -13.73 2.22
CA LYS A 86 -1.56 -14.29 2.58
C LYS A 86 -2.61 -13.92 1.54
N PRO A 87 -2.69 -14.65 0.41
CA PRO A 87 -3.64 -14.36 -0.66
C PRO A 87 -5.10 -14.43 -0.18
N GLU A 88 -5.40 -15.19 0.87
CA GLU A 88 -6.72 -15.32 1.50
C GLU A 88 -7.24 -14.04 2.16
N LEU A 89 -6.36 -13.11 2.54
CA LEU A 89 -6.75 -11.85 3.17
C LEU A 89 -7.05 -10.73 2.15
N ILE A 90 -6.61 -10.91 0.90
CA ILE A 90 -6.70 -9.87 -0.14
C ILE A 90 -8.10 -9.80 -0.72
N TRP A 91 -8.80 -10.93 -0.79
CA TRP A 91 -10.16 -11.02 -1.27
C TRP A 91 -11.07 -11.56 -0.16
N VAL A 92 -11.88 -10.70 0.44
CA VAL A 92 -13.05 -11.16 1.20
C VAL A 92 -14.04 -11.73 0.17
N ARG A 93 -14.45 -12.99 0.38
CA ARG A 93 -15.44 -13.65 -0.46
C ARG A 93 -16.80 -12.99 -0.39
#